data_AF-A0A1I4B4U4-F1
#
_entry.id   AF-A0A1I4B4U4-F1
#
_cell.length_a   1.000
_cell.length_b   1.000
_cell.length_c   1.000
_cell.angle_alpha   90.00
_cell.angle_beta   90.00
_cell.angle_gamma   90.00
#
_symmetry.space_group_name_H-M   'P 1'
#
loop_
_entity.id
_entity.type
_entity.pdbx_description
1 polymer ?
#
loop_
_entity_poly.entity_id
_entity_poly.type
_entity_poly.pdbx_seq_one_letter_code
_entity_poly.pdbx_strand_id
1 'polypeptide(L)'
;MKSIWNGAIGFGLVNIPVKMYSATESSTLDLDMLDKSDLYELKMAVALIDLNSETFDGEQYKDTYSADLLKIIKQKAKGQKLKVAKGGKPTDRTIDLMEKLKASLEKSKKNIS
;
A
#
# COMPACT_ATOMS: atom_id res chain seq x y z
N MET A 1 -4.15 -15.33 1.01
CA MET A 1 -5.22 -16.08 1.71
C MET A 1 -5.66 -17.28 0.89
N LYS A 2 -5.50 -18.50 1.42
CA LYS A 2 -6.13 -19.70 0.84
C LYS A 2 -7.60 -19.73 1.23
N SER A 3 -8.48 -20.10 0.31
CA SER A 3 -9.88 -20.35 0.62
C SER A 3 -9.99 -21.53 1.58
N ILE A 4 -10.78 -21.40 2.64
CA ILE A 4 -11.02 -22.48 3.61
C ILE A 4 -11.95 -23.52 2.96
N TRP A 5 -12.90 -23.06 2.14
CA TRP A 5 -13.85 -23.94 1.48
C TRP A 5 -14.29 -23.37 0.14
N ASN A 6 -14.38 -24.25 -0.86
CA ASN A 6 -14.96 -23.93 -2.17
C ASN A 6 -16.15 -24.86 -2.37
N GLY A 7 -17.31 -24.29 -2.63
CA GLY A 7 -18.54 -25.05 -2.83
C GLY A 7 -19.52 -24.29 -3.71
N ALA A 8 -20.75 -24.76 -3.78
CA ALA A 8 -21.81 -24.06 -4.48
C ALA A 8 -23.07 -24.06 -3.63
N ILE A 9 -23.72 -22.90 -3.54
CA ILE A 9 -24.99 -22.75 -2.82
C ILE A 9 -26.10 -22.85 -3.88
N GLY A 10 -26.95 -23.86 -3.71
CA GLY A 10 -28.10 -24.09 -4.58
C GLY A 10 -29.37 -23.48 -4.01
N PHE A 11 -30.12 -22.75 -4.85
CA PHE A 11 -31.46 -22.26 -4.57
C PHE A 11 -32.41 -22.76 -5.66
N GLY A 12 -33.11 -23.87 -5.40
CA GLY A 12 -34.00 -24.50 -6.37
C GLY A 12 -33.24 -24.94 -7.63
N LEU A 13 -33.41 -24.18 -8.72
CA LEU A 13 -32.79 -24.43 -10.02
C LEU A 13 -31.48 -23.63 -10.26
N VAL A 14 -31.07 -22.77 -9.34
CA VAL A 14 -29.90 -21.89 -9.49
C VAL A 14 -28.76 -22.38 -8.60
N ASN A 15 -27.58 -22.60 -9.19
CA ASN A 15 -26.39 -23.03 -8.46
C ASN A 15 -25.28 -21.97 -8.56
N ILE A 16 -24.89 -21.38 -7.43
CA ILE A 16 -23.91 -20.28 -7.39
C ILE A 16 -22.63 -20.76 -6.72
N PRO A 17 -21.48 -20.78 -7.41
CA PRO A 17 -20.20 -21.16 -6.80
C PRO A 17 -19.75 -20.07 -5.82
N VAL A 18 -19.38 -20.48 -4.60
CA VAL A 18 -18.90 -19.61 -3.53
C VAL A 18 -17.55 -20.08 -3.01
N LYS A 19 -16.74 -19.12 -2.57
CA LYS A 19 -15.45 -19.37 -1.91
C LYS A 19 -15.48 -18.71 -0.54
N MET A 20 -15.24 -19.48 0.52
CA MET A 20 -15.11 -18.99 1.89
C MET A 20 -13.65 -18.69 2.22
N TYR A 21 -13.42 -17.55 2.88
CA TYR A 21 -12.10 -17.09 3.32
C TYR A 21 -12.13 -16.84 4.83
N SER A 22 -10.97 -17.01 5.49
CA SER A 22 -10.83 -16.63 6.90
C SER A 22 -11.00 -15.13 7.05
N ALA A 23 -11.87 -14.68 7.96
CA ALA A 23 -11.96 -13.28 8.33
C ALA A 23 -10.81 -12.84 9.25
N THR A 24 -10.15 -13.80 9.89
CA THR A 24 -9.09 -13.56 10.87
C THR A 24 -7.81 -14.29 10.46
N GLU A 25 -6.70 -13.58 10.53
CA GLU A 25 -5.35 -14.14 10.43
C GLU A 25 -4.67 -13.83 11.77
N SER A 26 -4.21 -14.86 12.47
CA SER A 26 -3.51 -14.67 13.74
C SER A 26 -2.05 -14.33 13.44
N SER A 27 -1.70 -13.06 13.54
CA SER A 27 -0.32 -12.61 13.59
C SER A 27 0.10 -12.46 15.04
N THR A 28 1.11 -13.23 15.46
CA THR A 28 1.82 -12.98 16.71
C THR A 28 2.92 -11.96 16.42
N LEU A 29 2.81 -10.77 16.99
CA LEU A 29 3.88 -9.79 16.98
C LEU A 29 4.91 -10.20 18.02
N ASP A 30 6.15 -10.38 17.59
CA ASP A 30 7.27 -10.45 18.52
C ASP A 30 7.70 -9.02 18.82
N LEU A 31 7.54 -8.59 20.06
CA LEU A 31 7.78 -7.22 20.48
C LEU A 31 9.01 -7.18 21.38
N ASP A 32 10.01 -6.43 20.95
CA ASP A 32 11.10 -6.04 21.82
C ASP A 32 10.61 -5.00 22.82
N MET A 33 10.78 -5.29 24.10
CA MET A 33 10.37 -4.41 25.19
C MET A 33 11.40 -3.29 25.36
N LEU A 34 10.91 -2.07 25.54
CA LEU A 34 11.77 -0.90 25.76
C LEU A 34 12.44 -0.94 27.13
N ASP A 35 13.72 -0.59 27.17
CA ASP A 35 14.49 -0.39 28.38
C ASP A 35 14.88 1.08 28.60
N LYS A 36 15.66 1.35 29.67
CA LYS A 36 16.07 2.72 30.01
C LYS A 36 17.12 3.29 29.06
N SER A 37 17.86 2.44 28.35
CA SER A 37 18.89 2.86 27.40
C SER A 37 18.26 3.42 26.11
N ASP A 38 17.07 2.95 25.75
CA ASP A 38 16.30 3.42 24.59
C ASP A 38 15.76 4.85 24.74
N LEU A 39 15.78 5.43 25.94
CA LEU A 39 15.21 6.75 26.21
C LEU A 39 15.86 7.88 25.38
N TYR A 40 17.14 7.74 25.05
CA TYR A 40 17.83 8.73 24.22
C TYR A 40 17.34 8.67 22.76
N GLU A 41 17.22 7.45 22.23
CA GLU A 41 16.78 7.18 20.86
C GLU A 41 15.31 7.58 20.69
N LEU A 42 14.48 7.31 21.68
CA LEU A 42 13.07 7.70 21.71
C LEU A 42 12.92 9.23 21.68
N LYS A 43 13.73 9.96 22.46
CA LYS A 43 13.72 11.44 22.44
C LYS A 43 14.13 11.98 21.07
N MET A 44 15.14 11.38 20.44
CA MET A 44 15.56 11.78 19.10
C MET A 44 14.45 11.51 18.07
N ALA A 45 13.81 10.35 18.14
CA ALA A 45 12.70 9.99 17.25
C ALA A 45 11.52 10.96 17.38
N VAL A 46 11.13 11.32 18.62
CA VAL A 46 10.07 12.32 18.85
C VAL A 46 10.46 13.67 18.26
N ALA A 47 11.69 14.14 18.49
CA ALA A 47 12.15 15.41 17.92
C ALA A 47 12.12 15.42 16.38
N LEU A 48 12.45 14.30 15.73
CA LEU A 48 12.38 14.15 14.28
C LEU A 48 10.95 14.13 13.76
N ILE A 49 10.03 13.50 14.49
CA ILE A 49 8.60 13.50 14.17
C ILE A 49 8.09 14.93 14.25
N ASP A 50 8.34 15.65 15.34
CA ASP A 50 7.84 17.01 15.53
C ASP A 50 8.38 17.97 14.47
N LEU A 51 9.65 17.82 14.06
CA LEU A 51 10.25 18.63 13.02
C LEU A 51 9.63 18.40 11.63
N ASN A 52 9.22 17.17 11.32
CA ASN A 52 8.74 16.77 9.99
C ASN A 52 7.22 16.51 9.94
N SER A 53 6.51 16.75 11.03
CA SER A 53 5.06 16.58 11.08
C SER A 53 4.38 17.82 10.52
N GLU A 54 3.42 17.59 9.64
CA GLU A 54 2.51 18.61 9.13
C GLU A 54 1.07 18.24 9.49
N THR A 55 0.18 19.22 9.45
CA THR A 55 -1.25 18.95 9.62
C THR A 55 -1.76 18.11 8.46
N PHE A 56 -2.40 16.99 8.76
CA PHE A 56 -2.99 16.13 7.73
C PHE A 56 -4.22 16.80 7.11
N ASP A 57 -4.11 17.16 5.83
CA ASP A 57 -5.22 17.65 5.00
C ASP A 57 -5.71 16.52 4.08
N GLY A 58 -6.88 15.95 4.42
CA GLY A 58 -7.50 14.87 3.66
C GLY A 58 -7.98 15.28 2.27
N GLU A 59 -8.20 16.57 2.00
CA GLU A 59 -8.67 17.04 0.70
C GLU A 59 -7.59 16.93 -0.39
N GLN A 60 -6.31 16.93 0.00
CA GLN A 60 -5.18 16.76 -0.93
C GLN A 60 -5.10 15.35 -1.51
N TYR A 61 -5.77 14.37 -0.88
CA TYR A 61 -5.75 12.98 -1.31
C TYR A 61 -7.02 12.66 -2.09
N LYS A 62 -6.84 12.31 -3.37
CA LYS A 62 -7.95 11.90 -4.24
C LYS A 62 -7.94 10.39 -4.44
N ASP A 63 -9.13 9.80 -4.39
CA ASP A 63 -9.35 8.40 -4.75
C ASP A 63 -9.07 8.19 -6.25
N THR A 64 -7.87 7.70 -6.54
CA THR A 64 -7.43 7.36 -7.91
C THR A 64 -8.16 6.13 -8.45
N TYR A 65 -8.59 5.23 -7.56
CA TYR A 65 -9.25 3.98 -7.93
C TYR A 65 -10.64 4.24 -8.53
N SER A 66 -11.46 5.04 -7.85
CA SER A 66 -12.80 5.40 -8.36
C SER A 66 -12.72 6.15 -9.70
N ALA A 67 -11.74 7.03 -9.85
CA ALA A 67 -11.52 7.76 -11.11
C ALA A 67 -11.13 6.82 -12.26
N ASP A 68 -10.20 5.89 -12.02
CA ASP A 68 -9.76 4.91 -13.02
C ASP A 68 -10.87 3.90 -13.36
N LEU A 69 -11.68 3.48 -12.39
CA LEU A 69 -12.84 2.63 -12.63
C LEU A 69 -13.86 3.31 -13.53
N LEU A 70 -14.22 4.57 -13.25
CA LEU A 70 -15.16 5.32 -14.09
C LEU A 70 -14.65 5.46 -15.52
N LYS A 71 -13.35 5.63 -15.70
CA LYS A 71 -12.70 5.65 -17.03
C LYS A 71 -12.89 4.31 -17.75
N ILE A 72 -12.65 3.20 -17.07
CA ILE A 72 -12.83 1.84 -17.62
C ILE A 72 -14.30 1.58 -17.96
N ILE A 73 -15.23 1.94 -17.08
CA ILE A 73 -16.68 1.76 -17.28
C ILE A 73 -17.13 2.55 -18.52
N LYS A 74 -16.74 3.82 -18.65
CA LYS A 74 -17.08 4.65 -19.82
C LYS A 74 -16.49 4.08 -21.11
N GLN A 75 -15.28 3.50 -21.08
CA GLN A 75 -14.69 2.86 -22.26
C GLN A 75 -15.43 1.57 -22.65
N LYS A 76 -15.83 0.74 -21.68
CA LYS A 76 -16.66 -0.45 -21.93
C LYS A 76 -18.05 -0.10 -22.45
N ALA A 77 -18.71 0.92 -21.89
CA ALA A 77 -20.01 1.39 -22.34
C ALA A 77 -20.00 1.88 -23.80
N LYS A 78 -18.86 2.43 -24.26
CA LYS A 78 -18.64 2.86 -25.65
C LYS A 78 -18.26 1.72 -26.61
N GLY A 79 -18.33 0.46 -26.18
CA GLY A 79 -18.06 -0.70 -27.03
C GLY A 79 -16.58 -0.98 -27.32
N GLN A 80 -15.64 -0.29 -26.65
CA GLN A 80 -14.22 -0.58 -26.82
C GLN A 80 -13.83 -1.85 -26.04
N LYS A 81 -13.27 -2.84 -26.76
CA LYS A 81 -12.65 -4.02 -26.15
C LYS A 81 -11.31 -3.62 -25.55
N LEU A 82 -11.25 -3.49 -24.23
CA LEU A 82 -10.01 -3.21 -23.51
C LEU A 82 -9.13 -4.46 -23.47
N LYS A 83 -7.86 -4.30 -23.86
CA LYS A 83 -6.83 -5.29 -23.51
C LYS A 83 -6.56 -5.13 -22.02
N VAL A 84 -6.78 -6.19 -21.24
CA VAL A 84 -6.38 -6.23 -19.84
C VAL A 84 -4.86 -6.09 -19.80
N ALA A 85 -4.36 -4.92 -19.41
CA ALA A 85 -2.98 -4.79 -19.00
C ALA A 85 -2.82 -5.71 -17.78
N LYS A 86 -2.02 -6.77 -17.92
CA LYS A 86 -1.59 -7.56 -16.76
C LYS A 86 -0.99 -6.55 -15.78
N GLY A 87 -1.58 -6.43 -14.59
CA GLY A 87 -1.07 -5.53 -13.56
C GLY A 87 0.42 -5.75 -13.43
N GLY A 88 1.21 -4.73 -13.77
CA GLY A 88 2.62 -4.74 -13.47
C GLY A 88 2.75 -4.95 -11.97
N LYS A 89 3.63 -5.86 -11.56
CA LYS A 89 4.07 -5.96 -10.16
C LYS A 89 4.36 -4.52 -9.69
N PRO A 90 3.92 -4.12 -8.48
CA PRO A 90 4.33 -2.84 -7.93
C PRO A 90 5.85 -2.76 -8.05
N THR A 91 6.35 -1.85 -8.88
CA THR A 91 7.78 -1.59 -8.92
C THR A 91 8.13 -1.08 -7.53
N ASP A 92 9.07 -1.75 -6.90
CA ASP A 92 9.62 -1.48 -5.59
C ASP A 92 10.18 -0.05 -5.54
N ARG A 93 9.27 0.92 -5.34
CA ARG A 93 9.56 2.37 -5.30
C ARG A 93 10.55 2.70 -4.18
N THR A 94 10.67 1.82 -3.19
CA THR A 94 11.55 1.96 -2.02
C THR A 94 13.03 1.95 -2.40
N ILE A 95 13.44 1.13 -3.37
CA ILE A 95 14.84 1.04 -3.81
C ILE A 95 15.25 2.31 -4.60
N ASP A 96 14.39 2.78 -5.51
CA ASP A 96 14.63 3.96 -6.35
C ASP A 96 14.72 5.26 -5.53
N LEU A 97 13.92 5.39 -4.47
CA LEU A 97 14.02 6.54 -3.54
C LEU A 97 15.33 6.54 -2.75
N MET A 98 15.82 5.37 -2.32
CA MET A 98 17.07 5.24 -1.58
C MET A 98 18.28 5.56 -2.48
N GLU A 99 18.26 5.11 -3.74
CA GLU A 99 19.29 5.46 -4.73
C GLU A 99 19.28 6.95 -5.07
N LYS A 100 18.09 7.55 -5.27
CA LYS A 100 17.94 8.98 -5.51
C LYS A 100 18.40 9.84 -4.34
N LEU A 101 18.13 9.41 -3.11
CA LEU A 101 18.58 10.10 -1.91
C LEU A 101 20.11 10.05 -1.77
N LYS A 102 20.72 8.86 -1.94
CA LYS A 102 22.19 8.71 -1.95
C LYS A 102 22.84 9.60 -3.01
N ALA A 103 22.29 9.62 -4.23
CA ALA A 103 22.79 10.46 -5.31
C ALA A 103 22.68 11.96 -5.00
N SER A 104 21.60 12.39 -4.33
CA SER A 104 21.41 13.79 -3.92
C SER A 104 22.40 14.22 -2.84
N LEU A 105 22.66 13.35 -1.86
CA LEU A 105 23.61 13.64 -0.78
C LEU A 105 25.07 13.72 -1.29
N GLU A 106 25.48 12.82 -2.18
CA GLU A 106 26.81 12.86 -2.82
C GLU A 106 26.99 14.13 -3.67
N LYS A 107 25.93 14.57 -4.37
CA LYS A 107 25.95 15.81 -5.14
C LYS A 107 26.06 17.04 -4.23
N SER A 108 25.43 17.03 -3.06
CA SER A 108 25.56 18.12 -2.08
C SER A 108 26.98 18.19 -1.50
N LYS A 109 27.62 17.04 -1.22
CA LYS A 109 28.97 16.97 -0.66
C LYS A 109 30.05 17.48 -1.64
N LYS A 110 29.85 17.24 -2.94
CA LYS A 110 30.76 17.70 -4.01
C LYS A 110 30.73 19.22 -4.27
N ASN A 111 29.65 19.91 -3.91
CA ASN A 111 29.53 21.37 -4.07
C ASN A 111 30.06 22.17 -2.86
N ILE A 112 30.54 21.48 -1.82
CA ILE A 112 31.07 22.09 -0.58
C ILE A 112 32.60 21.88 -0.48
N SER A 113 33.25 21.42 -1.56
CA SER A 113 34.71 21.29 -1.67
C SER A 113 35.28 22.12 -2.80
#